data_AF-A0A945VGN4-F1
#
_entry.id   AF-A0A945VGN4-F1
#
_cell.length_a   1.000
_cell.length_b   1.000
_cell.length_c   1.000
_cell.angle_alpha   90.00
_cell.angle_beta   90.00
_cell.angle_gamma   90.00
#
_symmetry.space_group_name_H-M   'P 1'
#
loop_
_entity.id
_entity.type
_entity.pdbx_description
1 polymer ?
#
loop_
_entity_poly.entity_id
_entity_poly.type
_entity_poly.pdbx_seq_one_letter_code
_entity_poly.pdbx_strand_id
1 'polypeptide(L)'
;MKSFHIIIGLMVIGIFLSLQSCEPKVGKNDKVRSIGNTSEVLVIMQNNQQKDGKMGLVIEEHLGKEQYGLLQAEPLFDIAYITVKNFSNMFKKHRNLFIINIEKESIGTNVESYTDRWSKPQRVVVITTPSTADFVNDFPQYAESIIDNFSVAERQRILSVFRPSSKNKVLKSVRDNFKFNITIPQGFYVAKTEKDFMWIRKEVTEYSQGIIIFAEPYLDKKQFSKESIVARTNRYLKQYVPGDSPGTYMSLTDEYLVPTWKQVEGMDPEYAIEMRGVWDVKNDFMGGPYVSYTFVDPLNDNITTIMGYVYHPNKKKRNLLRQLEAIIYSVKLKNPQ
;
A
#
# COMPACT_ATOMS: atom_id res chain seq x y z
N MET A 1 -60.00 -6.57 -6.70
CA MET A 1 -59.35 -5.25 -6.86
C MET A 1 -58.63 -4.85 -5.57
N LYS A 2 -57.35 -5.21 -5.44
CA LYS A 2 -56.37 -4.54 -4.57
C LYS A 2 -55.00 -4.76 -5.22
N SER A 3 -54.47 -3.72 -5.85
CA SER A 3 -53.20 -3.71 -6.57
C SER A 3 -52.04 -3.53 -5.59
N PHE A 4 -51.20 -4.56 -5.47
CA PHE A 4 -49.86 -4.42 -4.88
C PHE A 4 -48.99 -3.60 -5.84
N HIS A 5 -48.55 -2.42 -5.41
CA HIS A 5 -47.49 -1.68 -6.10
C HIS A 5 -46.15 -2.10 -5.50
N ILE A 6 -45.36 -2.84 -6.28
CA ILE A 6 -43.96 -3.13 -5.98
C ILE A 6 -43.15 -1.92 -6.44
N ILE A 7 -42.59 -1.18 -5.49
CA ILE A 7 -41.58 -0.14 -5.77
C ILE A 7 -40.26 -0.87 -6.00
N ILE A 8 -39.83 -0.96 -7.25
CA ILE A 8 -38.47 -1.39 -7.61
C ILE A 8 -37.58 -0.14 -7.51
N GLY A 9 -36.75 -0.09 -6.47
CA GLY A 9 -35.66 0.88 -6.38
C GLY A 9 -34.59 0.54 -7.43
N LEU A 10 -34.45 1.40 -8.43
CA LEU A 10 -33.36 1.35 -9.41
C LEU A 10 -32.09 1.89 -8.75
N MET A 11 -31.28 0.97 -8.21
CA MET A 11 -29.90 1.25 -7.82
C MET A 11 -29.07 1.31 -9.10
N VAL A 12 -28.76 2.52 -9.57
CA VAL A 12 -27.88 2.74 -10.72
C VAL A 12 -26.46 2.41 -10.29
N ILE A 13 -26.04 1.17 -10.55
CA ILE A 13 -24.65 0.74 -10.45
C ILE A 13 -23.94 1.25 -11.71
N GLY A 14 -23.11 2.29 -11.55
CA GLY A 14 -22.27 2.80 -12.63
C GLY A 14 -21.30 1.71 -13.11
N ILE A 15 -21.47 1.28 -14.36
CA ILE A 15 -20.59 0.31 -15.01
C ILE A 15 -19.26 0.99 -15.32
N PHE A 16 -18.21 0.58 -14.61
CA PHE A 16 -16.84 1.01 -14.80
C PHE A 16 -16.26 0.33 -16.05
N LEU A 17 -16.44 0.93 -17.21
CA LEU A 17 -15.78 0.52 -18.45
C LEU A 17 -14.34 1.06 -18.45
N SER A 18 -13.38 0.18 -18.17
CA SER A 18 -11.95 0.44 -18.28
C SER A 18 -11.53 0.53 -19.76
N LEU A 19 -11.89 1.63 -20.42
CA LEU A 19 -11.37 1.95 -21.74
C LEU A 19 -9.92 2.42 -21.60
N GLN A 20 -8.98 1.48 -21.72
CA GLN A 20 -7.59 1.80 -22.02
C GLN A 20 -7.53 2.38 -23.43
N SER A 21 -7.63 3.71 -23.54
CA SER A 21 -7.29 4.39 -24.78
C SER A 21 -5.79 4.24 -25.04
N CYS A 22 -5.44 3.36 -25.98
CA CYS A 22 -4.10 3.32 -26.56
C CYS A 22 -3.98 4.49 -27.54
N GLU A 23 -3.32 5.57 -27.11
CA GLU A 23 -2.76 6.53 -28.06
C GLU A 23 -1.73 5.82 -28.96
N PRO A 24 -1.61 6.24 -30.24
CA PRO A 24 -0.69 5.63 -31.18
C PRO A 24 0.75 5.71 -30.67
N LYS A 25 1.46 4.59 -30.77
CA LYS A 25 2.87 4.43 -30.37
C LYS A 25 3.75 5.39 -31.18
N VAL A 26 3.92 6.61 -30.68
CA VAL A 26 5.06 7.47 -31.01
C VAL A 26 6.30 6.76 -30.47
N GLY A 27 7.35 6.67 -31.30
CA GLY A 27 8.55 5.86 -31.09
C GLY A 27 9.27 6.08 -29.76
N LYS A 28 10.27 5.24 -29.48
CA LYS A 28 11.16 5.27 -28.30
C LYS A 28 11.70 6.68 -27.99
N ASN A 29 10.89 7.51 -27.36
CA ASN A 29 11.32 8.64 -26.56
C ASN A 29 11.34 8.10 -25.14
N ASP A 30 12.54 7.87 -24.60
CA ASP A 30 12.71 7.65 -23.17
C ASP A 30 12.17 8.90 -22.46
N LYS A 31 10.91 8.80 -22.01
CA LYS A 31 10.28 9.86 -21.21
C LYS A 31 11.21 10.16 -20.03
N VAL A 32 11.40 11.44 -19.77
CA VAL A 32 12.31 11.90 -18.71
C VAL A 32 11.96 11.26 -17.37
N ARG A 33 12.96 11.06 -16.52
CA ARG A 33 12.75 10.53 -15.17
C ARG A 33 11.85 11.49 -14.37
N SER A 34 10.87 10.92 -13.69
CA SER A 34 9.96 11.64 -12.80
C SER A 34 10.66 12.16 -11.53
N ILE A 35 10.19 13.29 -10.98
CA ILE A 35 10.69 13.92 -9.74
C ILE A 35 9.65 13.87 -8.60
N GLY A 36 10.01 14.32 -7.39
CA GLY A 36 9.13 14.35 -6.21
C GLY A 36 9.57 13.40 -5.10
N ASN A 37 9.06 13.61 -3.89
CA ASN A 37 9.36 12.78 -2.73
C ASN A 37 8.62 11.44 -2.75
N THR A 38 9.04 10.51 -1.89
CA THR A 38 8.35 9.22 -1.69
C THR A 38 6.98 9.50 -1.11
N SER A 39 5.93 8.94 -1.71
CA SER A 39 4.54 9.10 -1.25
C SER A 39 4.07 10.56 -1.19
N GLU A 40 4.51 11.39 -2.12
CA GLU A 40 4.05 12.78 -2.29
C GLU A 40 3.05 12.86 -3.46
N VAL A 41 1.98 13.64 -3.29
CA VAL A 41 0.97 13.92 -4.32
C VAL A 41 0.94 15.43 -4.55
N LEU A 42 1.18 15.83 -5.80
CA LEU A 42 1.06 17.22 -6.21
C LEU A 42 -0.35 17.45 -6.77
N VAL A 43 -1.14 18.24 -6.05
CA VAL A 43 -2.52 18.61 -6.38
C VAL A 43 -2.52 19.92 -7.17
N ILE A 44 -3.18 19.91 -8.32
CA ILE A 44 -3.28 21.05 -9.23
C ILE A 44 -4.72 21.53 -9.23
N MET A 45 -4.90 22.79 -8.79
CA MET A 45 -6.20 23.45 -8.66
C MET A 45 -6.25 24.72 -9.51
N GLN A 46 -7.42 25.26 -9.82
CA GLN A 46 -7.51 26.46 -10.64
C GLN A 46 -7.09 27.73 -9.89
N ASN A 47 -7.35 27.81 -8.57
CA ASN A 47 -6.99 28.97 -7.75
C ASN A 47 -6.78 28.60 -6.27
N ASN A 48 -6.22 29.53 -5.49
CA ASN A 48 -5.95 29.30 -4.06
C ASN A 48 -7.22 29.23 -3.19
N GLN A 49 -8.32 29.86 -3.60
CA GLN A 49 -9.57 29.79 -2.83
C GLN A 49 -10.14 28.36 -2.80
N GLN A 50 -9.93 27.58 -3.87
CA GLN A 50 -10.27 26.16 -3.88
C GLN A 50 -9.47 25.37 -2.83
N LYS A 51 -8.16 25.66 -2.73
CA LYS A 51 -7.27 25.04 -1.73
C LYS A 51 -7.67 25.43 -0.31
N ASP A 52 -7.88 26.72 -0.06
CA ASP A 52 -8.15 27.22 1.29
C ASP A 52 -9.61 26.97 1.73
N GLY A 53 -10.47 26.54 0.80
CA GLY A 53 -11.87 26.22 1.03
C GLY A 53 -12.16 24.73 1.24
N LYS A 54 -13.44 24.37 1.06
CA LYS A 54 -13.94 23.00 1.30
C LYS A 54 -13.29 21.93 0.41
N MET A 55 -12.82 22.29 -0.79
CA MET A 55 -12.15 21.32 -1.67
C MET A 55 -10.81 20.87 -1.09
N GLY A 56 -9.98 21.80 -0.60
CA GLY A 56 -8.73 21.41 0.05
C GLY A 56 -8.96 20.57 1.29
N LEU A 57 -9.97 20.92 2.11
CA LEU A 57 -10.33 20.15 3.31
C LEU A 57 -10.69 18.70 2.99
N VAL A 58 -11.57 18.46 2.00
CA VAL A 58 -11.97 17.09 1.63
C VAL A 58 -10.80 16.31 1.02
N ILE A 59 -9.87 16.98 0.33
CA ILE A 59 -8.65 16.34 -0.19
C ILE A 59 -7.75 15.88 0.95
N GLU A 60 -7.50 16.74 1.95
CA GLU A 60 -6.73 16.40 3.14
C GLU A 60 -7.39 15.27 3.95
N GLU A 61 -8.72 15.31 4.10
CA GLU A 61 -9.50 14.29 4.84
C GLU A 61 -9.33 12.88 4.25
N HIS A 62 -9.10 12.76 2.94
CA HIS A 62 -8.97 11.46 2.28
C HIS A 62 -7.53 11.11 1.90
N LEU A 63 -6.82 11.97 1.14
CA LEU A 63 -5.45 11.70 0.69
C LEU A 63 -4.41 11.97 1.80
N GLY A 64 -4.71 12.90 2.70
CA GLY A 64 -3.85 13.32 3.81
C GLY A 64 -4.13 12.57 5.12
N LYS A 65 -5.15 11.69 5.15
CA LYS A 65 -5.50 10.91 6.34
C LYS A 65 -4.33 10.09 6.85
N GLU A 66 -4.31 9.84 8.15
CA GLU A 66 -3.23 9.11 8.80
C GLU A 66 -3.13 7.66 8.29
N GLN A 67 -1.91 7.19 8.07
CA GLN A 67 -1.67 5.78 7.78
C GLN A 67 -1.90 4.94 9.03
N TYR A 68 -2.87 4.04 8.97
CA TYR A 68 -3.15 3.11 10.05
C TYR A 68 -1.93 2.23 10.39
N GLY A 69 -1.77 1.90 11.67
CA GLY A 69 -0.72 1.03 12.18
C GLY A 69 0.49 1.77 12.74
N LEU A 70 0.55 3.10 12.61
CA LEU A 70 1.65 3.91 13.13
C LEU A 70 1.28 4.52 14.49
N LEU A 71 2.15 4.37 15.49
CA LEU A 71 2.00 5.03 16.80
C LEU A 71 2.15 6.56 16.72
N GLN A 72 3.00 7.02 15.80
CA GLN A 72 3.13 8.43 15.47
C GLN A 72 2.34 8.66 14.18
N ALA A 73 1.37 9.57 14.23
CA ALA A 73 0.58 9.96 13.06
C ALA A 73 1.49 10.41 11.91
N GLU A 74 1.30 9.78 10.74
CA GLU A 74 1.93 10.18 9.47
C GLU A 74 0.90 10.07 8.36
N PRO A 75 0.80 11.06 7.44
CA PRO A 75 -0.24 11.07 6.41
C PRO A 75 0.01 9.99 5.34
N LEU A 76 -1.05 9.45 4.76
CA LEU A 76 -0.97 8.51 3.65
C LEU A 76 -0.17 9.11 2.49
N PHE A 77 -0.41 10.37 2.13
CA PHE A 77 0.42 11.09 1.18
C PHE A 77 0.84 12.45 1.74
N ASP A 78 2.06 12.87 1.43
CA ASP A 78 2.45 14.26 1.64
C ASP A 78 1.84 15.08 0.49
N ILE A 79 0.94 16.01 0.80
CA ILE A 79 0.20 16.76 -0.22
C ILE A 79 0.86 18.12 -0.45
N ALA A 80 1.15 18.40 -1.71
CA ALA A 80 1.59 19.71 -2.15
C ALA A 80 0.55 20.30 -3.11
N TYR A 81 0.32 21.61 -3.04
CA TYR A 81 -0.67 22.30 -3.88
C TYR A 81 -0.01 23.31 -4.80
N ILE A 82 -0.45 23.35 -6.05
CA ILE A 82 -0.13 24.42 -7.00
C ILE A 82 -1.37 24.82 -7.79
N THR A 83 -1.35 26.04 -8.33
CA THR A 83 -2.39 26.49 -9.25
C THR A 83 -2.05 26.08 -10.69
N VAL A 84 -3.06 25.91 -11.55
CA VAL A 84 -2.89 25.65 -12.99
C VAL A 84 -1.99 26.69 -13.64
N LYS A 85 -2.10 27.98 -13.22
CA LYS A 85 -1.23 29.06 -13.68
C LYS A 85 0.25 28.78 -13.44
N ASN A 86 0.58 28.08 -12.36
CA ASN A 86 1.95 27.75 -11.95
C ASN A 86 2.38 26.34 -12.41
N PHE A 87 1.53 25.59 -13.10
CA PHE A 87 1.79 24.21 -13.53
C PHE A 87 2.73 24.11 -14.74
N SER A 88 3.98 24.52 -14.52
CA SER A 88 5.05 24.54 -15.52
C SER A 88 5.52 23.14 -15.93
N ASN A 89 6.37 23.08 -16.96
CA ASN A 89 6.97 21.82 -17.43
C ASN A 89 7.83 21.11 -16.38
N MET A 90 8.31 21.81 -15.34
CA MET A 90 8.99 21.18 -14.21
C MET A 90 8.01 20.34 -13.37
N PHE A 91 6.87 20.93 -12.99
CA PHE A 91 5.85 20.25 -12.19
C PHE A 91 5.14 19.13 -12.94
N LYS A 92 5.02 19.22 -14.27
CA LYS A 92 4.54 18.11 -15.10
C LYS A 92 5.37 16.84 -14.96
N LYS A 93 6.62 16.91 -14.46
CA LYS A 93 7.47 15.73 -14.23
C LYS A 93 7.24 15.07 -12.88
N HIS A 94 6.40 15.63 -12.01
CA HIS A 94 6.10 15.07 -10.69
C HIS A 94 5.52 13.65 -10.79
N ARG A 95 5.92 12.75 -9.89
CA ARG A 95 5.54 11.32 -9.95
C ARG A 95 4.04 11.10 -9.82
N ASN A 96 3.41 11.72 -8.84
CA ASN A 96 1.98 11.63 -8.62
C ASN A 96 1.38 13.02 -8.79
N LEU A 97 0.42 13.12 -9.69
CA LEU A 97 -0.30 14.34 -10.03
C LEU A 97 -1.79 14.09 -9.87
N PHE A 98 -2.46 14.95 -9.11
CA PHE A 98 -3.91 14.99 -9.01
C PHE A 98 -4.42 16.33 -9.54
N ILE A 99 -4.98 16.32 -10.75
CA ILE A 99 -5.43 17.52 -11.45
C ILE A 99 -6.94 17.64 -11.28
N ILE A 100 -7.40 18.80 -10.82
CA ILE A 100 -8.82 19.08 -10.59
C ILE A 100 -9.25 20.21 -11.52
N ASN A 101 -10.22 19.93 -12.37
CA ASN A 101 -10.81 20.87 -13.30
C ASN A 101 -12.27 21.16 -12.90
N ILE A 102 -12.59 22.41 -12.56
CA ILE A 102 -13.98 22.85 -12.47
C ILE A 102 -14.41 23.40 -13.83
N GLU A 103 -15.32 22.72 -14.50
CA GLU A 103 -15.79 23.03 -15.84
C GLU A 103 -17.33 23.04 -15.85
N LYS A 104 -17.93 24.24 -15.86
CA LYS A 104 -19.38 24.43 -15.74
C LYS A 104 -20.21 23.62 -16.75
N GLU A 105 -19.66 23.38 -17.94
CA GLU A 105 -20.32 22.65 -19.02
C GLU A 105 -20.16 21.11 -18.92
N SER A 106 -19.44 20.59 -17.92
CA SER A 106 -19.28 19.15 -17.75
C SER A 106 -20.58 18.50 -17.29
N ILE A 107 -20.89 17.32 -17.85
CA ILE A 107 -22.06 16.53 -17.43
C ILE A 107 -21.62 15.65 -16.25
N GLY A 108 -21.75 16.17 -15.04
CA GLY A 108 -21.35 15.49 -13.81
C GLY A 108 -19.83 15.39 -13.62
N THR A 109 -19.43 14.52 -12.69
CA THR A 109 -18.03 14.28 -12.32
C THR A 109 -17.45 13.12 -13.12
N ASN A 110 -16.36 13.38 -13.84
CA ASN A 110 -15.58 12.39 -14.60
C ASN A 110 -14.17 12.26 -14.02
N VAL A 111 -13.68 11.02 -13.90
CA VAL A 111 -12.34 10.72 -13.37
C VAL A 111 -11.55 9.89 -14.39
N GLU A 112 -10.37 10.38 -14.74
CA GLU A 112 -9.44 9.74 -15.68
C GLU A 112 -8.11 9.44 -15.00
N SER A 113 -7.47 8.33 -15.37
CA SER A 113 -6.12 7.98 -14.90
C SER A 113 -5.19 7.71 -16.07
N TYR A 114 -4.01 8.33 -16.03
CA TYR A 114 -2.97 8.21 -17.04
C TYR A 114 -1.69 7.68 -16.42
N THR A 115 -1.01 6.80 -17.16
CA THR A 115 0.33 6.31 -16.79
C THR A 115 1.37 6.96 -17.67
N ASP A 116 2.48 7.38 -17.06
CA ASP A 116 3.66 7.93 -17.74
C ASP A 116 3.32 9.10 -18.69
N ARG A 117 2.40 10.01 -18.35
CA ARG A 117 1.90 11.05 -19.28
C ARG A 117 3.02 11.96 -19.80
N TRP A 118 3.86 12.49 -18.90
CA TRP A 118 4.97 13.39 -19.21
C TRP A 118 6.34 12.88 -18.75
N SER A 119 6.39 12.03 -17.72
CA SER A 119 7.62 11.45 -17.17
C SER A 119 7.44 9.98 -16.79
N LYS A 120 8.51 9.28 -16.39
CA LYS A 120 8.46 7.87 -15.98
C LYS A 120 9.27 7.59 -14.70
N PRO A 121 8.77 6.73 -13.78
CA PRO A 121 7.37 6.30 -13.67
C PRO A 121 6.49 7.46 -13.18
N GLN A 122 5.31 7.63 -13.77
CA GLN A 122 4.37 8.67 -13.38
C GLN A 122 2.93 8.17 -13.35
N ARG A 123 2.17 8.66 -12.37
CA ARG A 123 0.74 8.52 -12.28
C ARG A 123 0.05 9.88 -12.26
N VAL A 124 -0.92 10.05 -13.15
CA VAL A 124 -1.74 11.26 -13.22
C VAL A 124 -3.20 10.86 -13.08
N VAL A 125 -3.89 11.45 -12.12
CA VAL A 125 -5.34 11.36 -12.00
C VAL A 125 -5.91 12.75 -12.32
N VAL A 126 -6.90 12.79 -13.20
CA VAL A 126 -7.62 14.01 -13.56
C VAL A 126 -9.07 13.85 -13.17
N ILE A 127 -9.62 14.78 -12.39
CA ILE A 127 -11.05 14.85 -12.07
C ILE A 127 -11.62 16.13 -12.64
N THR A 128 -12.67 16.00 -13.43
CA THR A 128 -13.38 17.12 -14.05
C THR A 128 -14.82 17.12 -13.54
N THR A 129 -15.30 18.26 -13.05
CA THR A 129 -16.59 18.36 -12.36
C THR A 129 -17.21 19.76 -12.55
N PRO A 130 -18.56 19.92 -12.47
CA PRO A 130 -19.21 21.17 -12.87
C PRO A 130 -18.96 22.33 -11.91
N SER A 131 -18.84 22.04 -10.62
CA SER A 131 -18.65 23.05 -9.58
C SER A 131 -17.80 22.54 -8.41
N THR A 132 -17.32 23.48 -7.59
CA THR A 132 -16.67 23.18 -6.31
C THR A 132 -17.59 22.41 -5.37
N ALA A 133 -18.90 22.66 -5.39
CA ALA A 133 -19.85 21.94 -4.55
C ALA A 133 -19.97 20.47 -4.99
N ASP A 134 -20.05 20.24 -6.31
CA ASP A 134 -20.11 18.90 -6.88
C ASP A 134 -18.83 18.12 -6.56
N PHE A 135 -17.65 18.74 -6.69
CA PHE A 135 -16.39 18.11 -6.27
C PHE A 135 -16.44 17.62 -4.81
N VAL A 136 -16.88 18.47 -3.89
CA VAL A 136 -16.90 18.13 -2.45
C VAL A 136 -17.85 16.98 -2.15
N ASN A 137 -18.97 16.89 -2.88
CA ASN A 137 -19.94 15.81 -2.72
C ASN A 137 -19.49 14.50 -3.38
N ASP A 138 -18.81 14.59 -4.53
CA ASP A 138 -18.50 13.44 -5.37
C ASP A 138 -17.13 12.83 -5.08
N PHE A 139 -16.12 13.65 -4.73
CA PHE A 139 -14.75 13.19 -4.49
C PHE A 139 -14.64 12.02 -3.50
N PRO A 140 -15.37 11.99 -2.36
CA PRO A 140 -15.33 10.86 -1.43
C PRO A 140 -15.64 9.50 -2.09
N GLN A 141 -16.47 9.47 -3.14
CA GLN A 141 -16.84 8.25 -3.87
C GLN A 141 -15.67 7.71 -4.70
N TYR A 142 -14.75 8.57 -5.11
CA TYR A 142 -13.58 8.23 -5.93
C TYR A 142 -12.27 8.14 -5.13
N ALA A 143 -12.25 8.69 -3.91
CA ALA A 143 -11.05 8.88 -3.12
C ALA A 143 -10.26 7.59 -2.90
N GLU A 144 -10.91 6.48 -2.50
CA GLU A 144 -10.21 5.20 -2.27
C GLU A 144 -9.56 4.65 -3.56
N SER A 145 -10.24 4.73 -4.71
CA SER A 145 -9.66 4.31 -5.99
C SER A 145 -8.45 5.16 -6.38
N ILE A 146 -8.49 6.47 -6.12
CA ILE A 146 -7.38 7.39 -6.35
C ILE A 146 -6.20 7.07 -5.42
N ILE A 147 -6.47 6.79 -4.14
CA ILE A 147 -5.47 6.34 -3.16
C ILE A 147 -4.79 5.06 -3.64
N ASP A 148 -5.56 4.07 -4.08
CA ASP A 148 -5.04 2.81 -4.58
C ASP A 148 -4.17 3.01 -5.83
N ASN A 149 -4.62 3.86 -6.74
CA ASN A 149 -3.92 4.18 -7.97
C ASN A 149 -2.52 4.78 -7.71
N PHE A 150 -2.41 5.73 -6.78
CA PHE A 150 -1.12 6.27 -6.34
C PHE A 150 -0.30 5.27 -5.52
N SER A 151 -0.94 4.48 -4.66
CA SER A 151 -0.27 3.46 -3.83
C SER A 151 0.37 2.36 -4.69
N VAL A 152 -0.34 1.86 -5.72
CA VAL A 152 0.19 0.90 -6.69
C VAL A 152 1.38 1.49 -7.44
N ALA A 153 1.28 2.74 -7.90
CA ALA A 153 2.38 3.41 -8.60
C ALA A 153 3.63 3.51 -7.71
N GLU A 154 3.46 3.86 -6.44
CA GLU A 154 4.57 3.97 -5.49
C GLU A 154 5.18 2.60 -5.15
N ARG A 155 4.36 1.56 -4.96
CA ARG A 155 4.86 0.18 -4.79
C ARG A 155 5.68 -0.28 -6.00
N GLN A 156 5.17 -0.07 -7.21
CA GLN A 156 5.89 -0.43 -8.44
C GLN A 156 7.22 0.32 -8.57
N ARG A 157 7.25 1.60 -8.20
CA ARG A 157 8.47 2.40 -8.17
C ARG A 157 9.48 1.84 -7.17
N ILE A 158 9.07 1.54 -5.94
CA ILE A 158 9.94 0.93 -4.93
C ILE A 158 10.53 -0.38 -5.47
N LEU A 159 9.69 -1.24 -6.04
CA LEU A 159 10.14 -2.51 -6.62
C LEU A 159 11.08 -2.32 -7.81
N SER A 160 10.90 -1.29 -8.64
CA SER A 160 11.83 -0.99 -9.73
C SER A 160 13.25 -0.67 -9.24
N VAL A 161 13.36 -0.07 -8.05
CA VAL A 161 14.63 0.21 -7.39
C VAL A 161 15.20 -1.04 -6.71
N PHE A 162 14.35 -1.89 -6.15
CA PHE A 162 14.79 -3.07 -5.41
C PHE A 162 15.25 -4.22 -6.32
N ARG A 163 14.49 -4.52 -7.38
CA ARG A 163 14.72 -5.65 -8.29
C ARG A 163 16.16 -5.80 -8.80
N PRO A 164 16.87 -4.75 -9.23
CA PRO A 164 18.25 -4.87 -9.72
C PRO A 164 19.21 -5.49 -8.69
N SER A 165 18.95 -5.28 -7.39
CA SER A 165 19.78 -5.81 -6.30
C SER A 165 19.21 -7.08 -5.64
N SER A 166 18.11 -7.63 -6.17
CA SER A 166 17.42 -8.76 -5.53
C SER A 166 17.95 -10.14 -5.91
N LYS A 167 18.89 -10.24 -6.86
CA LYS A 167 19.58 -11.50 -7.18
C LYS A 167 20.61 -11.81 -6.08
N ASN A 168 20.14 -12.21 -4.91
CA ASN A 168 20.96 -12.46 -3.72
C ASN A 168 20.59 -13.78 -3.02
N LYS A 169 21.39 -14.16 -2.01
CA LYS A 169 21.23 -15.41 -1.26
C LYS A 169 19.92 -15.48 -0.47
N VAL A 170 19.42 -14.34 0.02
CA VAL A 170 18.18 -14.29 0.81
C VAL A 170 16.98 -14.69 -0.04
N LEU A 171 16.87 -14.15 -1.25
CA LEU A 171 15.81 -14.52 -2.20
C LEU A 171 15.82 -16.04 -2.47
N LYS A 172 17.02 -16.61 -2.68
CA LYS A 172 17.17 -18.06 -2.87
C LYS A 172 16.69 -18.83 -1.65
N SER A 173 17.08 -18.43 -0.44
CA SER A 173 16.62 -19.08 0.80
C SER A 173 15.11 -19.08 0.93
N VAL A 174 14.44 -17.95 0.63
CA VAL A 174 12.97 -17.89 0.67
C VAL A 174 12.35 -18.85 -0.34
N ARG A 175 12.84 -18.86 -1.58
CA ARG A 175 12.36 -19.78 -2.62
C ARG A 175 12.55 -21.24 -2.20
N ASP A 176 13.70 -21.59 -1.65
CA ASP A 176 14.02 -22.96 -1.28
C ASP A 176 13.13 -23.47 -0.13
N ASN A 177 12.75 -22.59 0.82
CA ASN A 177 11.94 -22.95 2.00
C ASN A 177 10.43 -22.84 1.77
N PHE A 178 9.96 -21.84 1.01
CA PHE A 178 8.51 -21.56 0.87
C PHE A 178 7.97 -21.67 -0.56
N LYS A 179 8.83 -21.99 -1.54
CA LYS A 179 8.47 -22.29 -2.94
C LYS A 179 7.78 -21.17 -3.73
N PHE A 180 7.66 -19.95 -3.19
CA PHE A 180 7.27 -18.77 -3.95
C PHE A 180 8.46 -17.84 -4.23
N ASN A 181 8.28 -16.92 -5.17
CA ASN A 181 9.25 -15.86 -5.47
C ASN A 181 8.87 -14.58 -4.74
N ILE A 182 9.87 -13.83 -4.28
CA ILE A 182 9.71 -12.50 -3.66
C ILE A 182 10.92 -11.62 -4.01
N THR A 183 10.72 -10.32 -4.13
CA THR A 183 11.78 -9.33 -4.34
C THR A 183 12.32 -8.86 -3.00
N ILE A 184 13.55 -9.24 -2.66
CA ILE A 184 14.25 -8.75 -1.45
C ILE A 184 15.55 -8.08 -1.90
N PRO A 185 15.73 -6.75 -1.74
CA PRO A 185 16.93 -6.06 -2.19
C PRO A 185 18.17 -6.42 -1.35
N GLN A 186 19.35 -6.01 -1.81
CA GLN A 186 20.58 -6.09 -0.99
C GLN A 186 20.44 -5.32 0.33
N GLY A 187 21.19 -5.75 1.34
CA GLY A 187 21.17 -5.21 2.71
C GLY A 187 20.29 -6.02 3.67
N PHE A 188 19.39 -6.86 3.16
CA PHE A 188 18.73 -7.87 3.98
C PHE A 188 19.61 -9.11 4.13
N TYR A 189 19.50 -9.78 5.29
CA TYR A 189 20.13 -11.05 5.62
C TYR A 189 19.15 -11.96 6.37
N VAL A 190 19.35 -13.28 6.29
CA VAL A 190 18.56 -14.25 7.05
C VAL A 190 19.11 -14.31 8.48
N ALA A 191 18.30 -13.91 9.45
CA ALA A 191 18.64 -13.95 10.87
C ALA A 191 18.33 -15.32 11.50
N LYS A 192 17.26 -15.98 11.04
CA LYS A 192 16.90 -17.31 11.51
C LYS A 192 16.11 -18.07 10.43
N THR A 193 16.36 -19.37 10.34
CA THR A 193 15.56 -20.32 9.55
C THR A 193 15.24 -21.51 10.43
N GLU A 194 13.97 -21.89 10.45
CA GLU A 194 13.45 -23.06 11.14
C GLU A 194 12.45 -23.76 10.21
N LYS A 195 11.94 -24.92 10.62
CA LYS A 195 10.88 -25.58 9.84
C LYS A 195 9.67 -24.64 9.73
N ASP A 196 9.25 -24.37 8.51
CA ASP A 196 8.10 -23.53 8.15
C ASP A 196 8.19 -22.07 8.68
N PHE A 197 9.39 -21.58 9.02
CA PHE A 197 9.61 -20.23 9.54
C PHE A 197 10.94 -19.62 9.06
N MET A 198 10.91 -18.32 8.75
CA MET A 198 12.10 -17.55 8.44
C MET A 198 12.00 -16.12 8.95
N TRP A 199 13.08 -15.65 9.55
CA TRP A 199 13.26 -14.26 9.99
C TRP A 199 14.39 -13.62 9.21
N ILE A 200 14.07 -12.54 8.50
CA ILE A 200 14.96 -11.82 7.61
C ILE A 200 15.04 -10.38 8.11
N ARG A 201 16.25 -9.83 8.21
CA ARG A 201 16.48 -8.51 8.80
C ARG A 201 17.33 -7.65 7.89
N LYS A 202 17.14 -6.34 7.99
CA LYS A 202 18.04 -5.31 7.51
C LYS A 202 18.29 -4.37 8.67
N GLU A 203 19.55 -4.35 9.12
CA GLU A 203 20.01 -3.51 10.21
C GLU A 203 20.88 -2.40 9.65
N VAL A 204 20.54 -1.16 9.96
CA VAL A 204 21.41 0.00 9.74
C VAL A 204 21.45 0.82 11.03
N THR A 205 22.37 1.78 11.13
CA THR A 205 22.63 2.52 12.38
C THR A 205 21.38 3.14 13.02
N GLU A 206 20.45 3.66 12.21
CA GLU A 206 19.28 4.39 12.72
C GLU A 206 17.99 3.56 12.82
N TYR A 207 17.88 2.47 12.04
CA TYR A 207 16.63 1.70 11.95
C TYR A 207 16.86 0.23 11.65
N SER A 208 15.89 -0.58 12.07
CA SER A 208 15.74 -1.98 11.67
C SER A 208 14.48 -2.16 10.83
N GLN A 209 14.60 -2.94 9.77
CA GLN A 209 13.47 -3.48 9.03
C GLN A 209 13.53 -5.01 9.09
N GLY A 210 12.41 -5.66 9.40
CA GLY A 210 12.32 -7.10 9.41
C GLY A 210 11.19 -7.63 8.55
N ILE A 211 11.40 -8.83 8.01
CA ILE A 211 10.42 -9.64 7.30
C ILE A 211 10.38 -10.99 8.01
N ILE A 212 9.20 -11.42 8.39
CA ILE A 212 8.94 -12.71 9.02
C ILE A 212 7.99 -13.47 8.10
N ILE A 213 8.37 -14.70 7.76
CA ILE A 213 7.59 -15.59 6.92
C ILE A 213 7.33 -16.85 7.73
N PHE A 214 6.07 -17.29 7.79
CA PHE A 214 5.74 -18.60 8.30
C PHE A 214 4.57 -19.22 7.55
N ALA A 215 4.52 -20.54 7.53
CA ALA A 215 3.50 -21.32 6.85
C ALA A 215 2.97 -22.42 7.77
N GLU A 216 1.68 -22.72 7.65
CA GLU A 216 1.03 -23.84 8.33
C GLU A 216 0.07 -24.53 7.36
N PRO A 217 -0.27 -25.81 7.58
CA PRO A 217 -1.30 -26.48 6.78
C PRO A 217 -2.60 -25.65 6.74
N TYR A 218 -3.17 -25.51 5.55
CA TYR A 218 -4.47 -24.90 5.37
C TYR A 218 -5.57 -25.93 5.64
N LEU A 219 -6.33 -25.70 6.70
CA LEU A 219 -7.39 -26.59 7.20
C LEU A 219 -8.78 -26.04 6.86
N ASP A 220 -9.03 -24.76 7.15
CA ASP A 220 -10.31 -24.12 6.88
C ASP A 220 -10.24 -22.58 6.86
N LYS A 221 -11.37 -21.97 6.48
CA LYS A 221 -11.50 -20.51 6.37
C LYS A 221 -11.37 -19.75 7.70
N LYS A 222 -11.60 -20.39 8.85
CA LYS A 222 -11.46 -19.73 10.17
C LYS A 222 -10.02 -19.32 10.45
N GLN A 223 -9.05 -19.95 9.79
CA GLN A 223 -7.65 -19.52 9.88
C GLN A 223 -7.41 -18.08 9.36
N PHE A 224 -8.34 -17.54 8.56
CA PHE A 224 -8.31 -16.13 8.14
C PHE A 224 -8.90 -15.16 9.16
N SER A 225 -9.50 -15.62 10.27
CA SER A 225 -10.03 -14.70 11.29
C SER A 225 -8.90 -13.89 11.93
N LYS A 226 -9.23 -12.69 12.41
CA LYS A 226 -8.28 -11.82 13.12
C LYS A 226 -7.62 -12.55 14.29
N GLU A 227 -8.41 -13.24 15.10
CA GLU A 227 -7.96 -13.97 16.30
C GLU A 227 -7.00 -15.10 15.92
N SER A 228 -7.31 -15.84 14.85
CA SER A 228 -6.45 -16.93 14.37
C SER A 228 -5.11 -16.41 13.85
N ILE A 229 -5.12 -15.33 13.06
CA ILE A 229 -3.88 -14.73 12.53
C ILE A 229 -3.03 -14.19 13.66
N VAL A 230 -3.62 -13.48 14.63
CA VAL A 230 -2.90 -12.95 15.80
C VAL A 230 -2.30 -14.08 16.64
N ALA A 231 -3.08 -15.11 16.97
CA ALA A 231 -2.62 -16.23 17.78
C ALA A 231 -1.44 -16.99 17.15
N ARG A 232 -1.54 -17.27 15.83
CA ARG A 232 -0.47 -17.95 15.09
C ARG A 232 0.77 -17.09 14.96
N THR A 233 0.61 -15.81 14.64
CA THR A 233 1.73 -14.86 14.58
C THR A 233 2.46 -14.81 15.92
N ASN A 234 1.74 -14.56 17.03
CA ASN A 234 2.35 -14.49 18.36
C ASN A 234 3.03 -15.80 18.78
N ARG A 235 2.52 -16.97 18.36
CA ARG A 235 3.18 -18.25 18.59
C ARG A 235 4.57 -18.30 17.93
N TYR A 236 4.67 -17.97 16.64
CA TYR A 236 5.95 -17.96 15.93
C TYR A 236 6.89 -16.87 16.47
N LEU A 237 6.38 -15.67 16.75
CA LEU A 237 7.21 -14.58 17.28
C LEU A 237 7.81 -14.94 18.64
N LYS A 238 7.01 -15.46 19.57
CA LYS A 238 7.49 -15.91 20.89
C LYS A 238 8.54 -17.01 20.79
N GLN A 239 8.35 -17.96 19.88
CA GLN A 239 9.24 -19.11 19.75
C GLN A 239 10.58 -18.75 19.08
N TYR A 240 10.57 -17.82 18.12
CA TYR A 240 11.70 -17.66 17.20
C TYR A 240 12.30 -16.27 17.13
N VAL A 241 11.67 -15.25 17.70
CA VAL A 241 12.12 -13.85 17.67
C VAL A 241 12.37 -13.35 19.11
N PRO A 242 13.54 -13.68 19.69
CA PRO A 242 13.91 -13.18 21.01
C PRO A 242 14.14 -11.68 20.98
N GLY A 243 13.90 -11.01 22.11
CA GLY A 243 14.41 -9.67 22.33
C GLY A 243 15.86 -9.69 22.81
N ASP A 244 16.41 -8.51 23.12
CA ASP A 244 17.83 -8.37 23.46
C ASP A 244 18.17 -8.96 24.84
N SER A 245 17.20 -9.03 25.75
CA SER A 245 17.37 -9.58 27.10
C SER A 245 16.77 -10.99 27.25
N PRO A 246 17.35 -11.87 28.09
CA PRO A 246 16.78 -13.19 28.38
C PRO A 246 15.32 -13.11 28.83
N GLY A 247 14.47 -13.97 28.26
CA GLY A 247 13.04 -14.02 28.59
C GLY A 247 12.17 -12.96 27.90
N THR A 248 12.77 -12.10 27.08
CA THR A 248 12.05 -11.14 26.23
C THR A 248 11.84 -11.70 24.83
N TYR A 249 10.73 -11.35 24.18
CA TYR A 249 10.39 -11.83 22.84
C TYR A 249 9.42 -10.88 22.13
N MET A 250 9.45 -10.85 20.82
CA MET A 250 8.54 -10.04 20.01
C MET A 250 7.10 -10.57 20.12
N SER A 251 6.12 -9.67 20.16
CA SER A 251 4.70 -9.98 20.14
C SER A 251 3.93 -8.89 19.39
N LEU A 252 2.77 -9.24 18.84
CA LEU A 252 1.77 -8.25 18.47
C LEU A 252 1.11 -7.72 19.74
N THR A 253 0.71 -6.44 19.72
CA THR A 253 0.00 -5.78 20.83
C THR A 253 -1.15 -4.94 20.30
N ASP A 254 -2.26 -4.92 21.04
CA ASP A 254 -3.42 -4.06 20.82
C ASP A 254 -3.55 -2.97 21.89
N GLU A 255 -2.62 -2.90 22.85
CA GLU A 255 -2.61 -1.95 23.96
C GLU A 255 -2.67 -0.49 23.50
N TYR A 256 -1.94 -0.19 22.43
CA TYR A 256 -1.85 1.17 21.88
C TYR A 256 -2.74 1.38 20.65
N LEU A 257 -2.96 0.33 19.89
CA LEU A 257 -3.72 0.38 18.64
C LEU A 257 -4.26 -1.00 18.29
N VAL A 258 -5.59 -1.10 18.22
CA VAL A 258 -6.27 -2.34 17.82
C VAL A 258 -5.87 -2.71 16.38
N PRO A 259 -5.42 -3.93 16.07
CA PRO A 259 -5.08 -4.25 14.69
C PRO A 259 -6.29 -4.17 13.75
N THR A 260 -6.10 -3.57 12.57
CA THR A 260 -7.08 -3.65 11.46
C THR A 260 -6.87 -4.93 10.70
N TRP A 261 -7.94 -5.45 10.13
CA TRP A 261 -7.99 -6.72 9.41
C TRP A 261 -8.95 -6.55 8.24
N LYS A 262 -8.45 -6.72 7.01
CA LYS A 262 -9.27 -6.58 5.80
C LYS A 262 -8.80 -7.49 4.68
N GLN A 263 -9.74 -7.93 3.85
CA GLN A 263 -9.39 -8.52 2.57
C GLN A 263 -8.79 -7.46 1.65
N VAL A 264 -7.77 -7.84 0.89
CA VAL A 264 -7.14 -7.03 -0.15
C VAL A 264 -7.08 -7.80 -1.46
N GLU A 265 -7.01 -7.05 -2.55
CA GLU A 265 -6.89 -7.56 -3.92
C GLU A 265 -5.62 -7.01 -4.59
N GLY A 266 -5.30 -7.48 -5.80
CA GLY A 266 -4.21 -6.93 -6.60
C GLY A 266 -2.81 -7.40 -6.19
N MET A 267 -2.71 -8.48 -5.41
CA MET A 267 -1.48 -9.26 -5.23
C MET A 267 -1.63 -10.67 -5.83
N ASP A 268 -0.53 -11.40 -5.94
CA ASP A 268 -0.56 -12.84 -6.22
C ASP A 268 -0.19 -13.56 -4.91
N PRO A 269 -1.10 -14.37 -4.31
CA PRO A 269 -2.42 -14.76 -4.81
C PRO A 269 -3.48 -13.64 -4.67
N GLU A 270 -4.57 -13.72 -5.44
CA GLU A 270 -5.61 -12.68 -5.50
C GLU A 270 -6.38 -12.48 -4.20
N TYR A 271 -6.46 -13.51 -3.35
CA TYR A 271 -7.07 -13.42 -2.03
C TYR A 271 -6.00 -13.39 -0.94
N ALA A 272 -5.93 -12.27 -0.23
CA ALA A 272 -5.13 -12.14 0.97
C ALA A 272 -5.85 -11.31 2.02
N ILE A 273 -5.53 -11.57 3.28
CA ILE A 273 -5.90 -10.72 4.41
C ILE A 273 -4.71 -9.83 4.75
N GLU A 274 -4.90 -8.52 4.68
CA GLU A 274 -3.99 -7.53 5.25
C GLU A 274 -4.32 -7.32 6.73
N MET A 275 -3.29 -7.31 7.58
CA MET A 275 -3.39 -6.87 8.96
C MET A 275 -2.35 -5.79 9.26
N ARG A 276 -2.78 -4.68 9.86
CA ARG A 276 -1.88 -3.58 10.29
C ARG A 276 -2.06 -3.35 11.78
N GLY A 277 -0.97 -3.15 12.49
CA GLY A 277 -0.98 -2.87 13.92
C GLY A 277 0.40 -2.59 14.47
N VAL A 278 0.55 -2.79 15.77
CA VAL A 278 1.78 -2.54 16.51
C VAL A 278 2.34 -3.85 17.05
N TRP A 279 3.67 -3.96 17.03
CA TRP A 279 4.41 -4.99 17.72
C TRP A 279 5.21 -4.36 18.87
N ASP A 280 5.40 -5.13 19.93
CA ASP A 280 6.26 -4.81 21.05
C ASP A 280 7.20 -6.00 21.35
N VAL A 281 8.19 -5.76 22.20
CA VAL A 281 8.94 -6.83 22.85
C VAL A 281 8.40 -6.98 24.26
N LYS A 282 7.89 -8.16 24.59
CA LYS A 282 7.39 -8.42 25.94
C LYS A 282 8.53 -8.32 26.96
N ASN A 283 8.27 -7.56 28.02
CA ASN A 283 9.22 -7.20 29.07
C ASN A 283 10.39 -6.30 28.60
N ASP A 284 10.16 -5.49 27.55
CA ASP A 284 11.10 -4.49 27.05
C ASP A 284 10.34 -3.30 26.44
N PHE A 285 11.03 -2.23 26.04
CA PHE A 285 10.46 -0.98 25.50
C PHE A 285 10.58 -0.86 23.98
N MET A 286 11.05 -1.91 23.30
CA MET A 286 11.17 -1.95 21.85
C MET A 286 9.80 -2.23 21.21
N GLY A 287 9.49 -1.50 20.13
CA GLY A 287 8.26 -1.72 19.38
C GLY A 287 8.17 -0.86 18.14
N GLY A 288 7.10 -1.06 17.38
CA GLY A 288 6.86 -0.30 16.16
C GLY A 288 5.70 -0.84 15.34
N PRO A 289 5.49 -0.30 14.13
CA PRO A 289 4.42 -0.74 13.25
C PRO A 289 4.77 -2.04 12.55
N TYR A 290 3.74 -2.83 12.23
CA TYR A 290 3.82 -3.92 11.26
C TYR A 290 2.69 -3.85 10.24
N VAL A 291 2.93 -4.50 9.11
CA VAL A 291 1.91 -4.91 8.14
C VAL A 291 2.14 -6.37 7.79
N SER A 292 1.10 -7.19 7.80
CA SER A 292 1.17 -8.58 7.37
C SER A 292 0.13 -8.92 6.33
N TYR A 293 0.48 -9.89 5.48
CA TYR A 293 -0.41 -10.46 4.49
C TYR A 293 -0.48 -11.97 4.71
N THR A 294 -1.70 -12.47 4.88
CA THR A 294 -1.98 -13.89 5.06
C THR A 294 -2.77 -14.41 3.86
N PHE A 295 -2.29 -15.46 3.22
CA PHE A 295 -2.89 -16.02 2.01
C PHE A 295 -2.67 -17.53 1.91
N VAL A 296 -3.48 -18.21 1.08
CA VAL A 296 -3.24 -19.63 0.74
C VAL A 296 -2.21 -19.71 -0.37
N ASP A 297 -1.19 -20.54 -0.16
CA ASP A 297 -0.33 -21.05 -1.23
C ASP A 297 -0.88 -22.41 -1.70
N PRO A 298 -1.56 -22.47 -2.86
CA PRO A 298 -2.19 -23.69 -3.35
C PRO A 298 -1.17 -24.71 -3.86
N LEU A 299 0.11 -24.36 -4.02
CA LEU A 299 1.13 -25.32 -4.42
C LEU A 299 1.56 -26.24 -3.28
N ASN A 300 1.39 -25.78 -2.04
CA ASN A 300 1.84 -26.48 -0.84
C ASN A 300 0.70 -26.76 0.16
N ASP A 301 -0.56 -26.46 -0.21
CA ASP A 301 -1.74 -26.53 0.66
C ASP A 301 -1.52 -25.86 2.02
N ASN A 302 -0.78 -24.75 2.01
CA ASN A 302 -0.41 -24.01 3.21
C ASN A 302 -1.07 -22.64 3.24
N ILE A 303 -1.42 -22.19 4.44
CA ILE A 303 -1.71 -20.79 4.71
C ILE A 303 -0.42 -20.12 5.18
N THR A 304 0.06 -19.17 4.37
CA THR A 304 1.30 -18.44 4.59
C THR A 304 0.99 -17.06 5.13
N THR A 305 1.77 -16.61 6.12
CA THR A 305 1.78 -15.22 6.58
C THR A 305 3.15 -14.63 6.33
N ILE A 306 3.18 -13.45 5.70
CA ILE A 306 4.38 -12.62 5.58
C ILE A 306 4.13 -11.33 6.34
N MET A 307 4.93 -11.05 7.36
CA MET A 307 4.87 -9.84 8.17
C MET A 307 6.11 -8.99 7.95
N GLY A 308 5.92 -7.72 7.57
CA GLY A 308 6.94 -6.69 7.56
C GLY A 308 6.80 -5.81 8.79
N TYR A 309 7.90 -5.56 9.53
CA TYR A 309 7.90 -4.70 10.70
C TYR A 309 9.07 -3.71 10.69
N VAL A 310 8.89 -2.56 11.36
CA VAL A 310 9.91 -1.49 11.44
C VAL A 310 10.19 -1.14 12.89
N TYR A 311 11.48 -0.99 13.23
CA TYR A 311 11.94 -0.30 14.43
C TYR A 311 12.72 0.96 14.02
N HIS A 312 12.25 2.13 14.44
CA HIS A 312 12.91 3.42 14.15
C HIS A 312 12.47 4.43 15.23
N PRO A 313 13.06 4.34 16.44
CA PRO A 313 12.55 5.06 17.62
C PRO A 313 12.52 6.58 17.38
N ASN A 314 11.44 7.24 17.80
CA ASN A 314 11.24 8.70 17.72
C ASN A 314 11.38 9.33 16.31
N LYS A 315 11.28 8.52 15.26
CA LYS A 315 11.38 8.97 13.86
C LYS A 315 10.21 8.44 13.02
N LYS A 316 10.03 9.05 11.84
CA LYS A 316 9.04 8.64 10.82
C LYS A 316 9.33 7.22 10.31
N LYS A 317 8.27 6.42 10.16
CA LYS A 317 8.29 4.99 9.83
C LYS A 317 7.46 4.66 8.60
N ARG A 318 6.51 5.50 8.18
CA ARG A 318 5.59 5.24 7.06
C ARG A 318 6.32 4.74 5.81
N ASN A 319 7.36 5.47 5.38
CA ASN A 319 8.10 5.13 4.16
C ASN A 319 8.91 3.83 4.29
N LEU A 320 9.42 3.50 5.48
CA LEU A 320 10.09 2.22 5.74
C LEU A 320 9.09 1.06 5.71
N LEU A 321 7.90 1.26 6.26
CA LEU A 321 6.83 0.26 6.24
C LEU A 321 6.32 0.02 4.82
N ARG A 322 6.16 1.08 4.01
CA ARG A 322 5.79 0.98 2.59
C ARG A 322 6.80 0.22 1.75
N GLN A 323 8.09 0.31 2.08
CA GLN A 323 9.12 -0.51 1.42
C GLN A 323 8.93 -2.00 1.70
N LEU A 324 8.63 -2.36 2.95
CA LEU A 324 8.34 -3.74 3.32
C LEU A 324 7.04 -4.23 2.68
N GLU A 325 6.00 -3.40 2.69
CA GLU A 325 4.75 -3.68 2.00
C GLU A 325 4.98 -3.95 0.50
N ALA A 326 5.77 -3.12 -0.17
CA ALA A 326 6.12 -3.34 -1.57
C ALA A 326 6.85 -4.68 -1.80
N ILE A 327 7.75 -5.07 -0.88
CA ILE A 327 8.40 -6.39 -0.90
C ILE A 327 7.36 -7.50 -0.79
N ILE A 328 6.40 -7.41 0.13
CA ILE A 328 5.35 -8.43 0.30
C ILE A 328 4.45 -8.53 -0.94
N TYR A 329 4.02 -7.39 -1.51
CA TYR A 329 3.25 -7.37 -2.77
C TYR A 329 4.00 -7.93 -3.99
N SER A 330 5.33 -8.12 -3.88
CA SER A 330 6.11 -8.71 -4.96
C SER A 330 6.09 -10.24 -4.97
N VAL A 331 5.38 -10.87 -4.03
CA VAL A 331 5.17 -12.31 -4.02
C VAL A 331 4.58 -12.76 -5.35
N LYS A 332 5.12 -13.88 -5.84
CA LYS A 332 4.61 -14.63 -6.99
C LYS A 332 4.64 -16.11 -6.65
N LEU A 333 3.46 -16.72 -6.56
CA LEU A 333 3.32 -18.13 -6.20
C LEU A 333 3.77 -19.03 -7.34
N LYS A 334 3.63 -18.58 -8.59
CA LYS A 334 4.18 -19.27 -9.76
C LYS A 334 5.61 -18.83 -10.02
N ASN A 335 6.47 -19.77 -10.44
CA ASN A 335 7.73 -19.38 -11.06
C ASN A 335 7.41 -18.62 -12.36
N PRO A 336 7.98 -17.42 -12.59
CA PRO A 336 8.03 -16.90 -13.94
C PRO A 336 8.75 -17.95 -14.79
N GLN A 337 8.06 -18.45 -15.83
CA GLN A 337 8.67 -19.33 -16.83
C GLN A 337 9.89 -18.68 -17.46
#